data_AF-A0A3E3EHA0-F1
#
_entry.id   AF-A0A3E3EHA0-F1
#
_cell.length_a   1.000
_cell.length_b   1.000
_cell.length_c   1.000
_cell.angle_alpha   90.00
_cell.angle_beta   90.00
_cell.angle_gamma   90.00
#
_symmetry.space_group_name_H-M   'P 1'
#
loop_
_entity.id
_entity.type
_entity.pdbx_description
1 polymer ?
#
loop_
_entity_poly.entity_id
_entity_poly.type
_entity_poly.pdbx_seq_one_letter_code
_entity_poly.pdbx_strand_id
1 'polypeptide(L)'
;MKRQALILISIYLIIMCLGYIWCYPFFKIETILFDLIFRTVLWSISSYGLYIVLLILKKFSLLKNIAISKPFLITCLPYIYLIIFLVEGFIGLVMVFVFKTYVFAYSFFSILTILHATKLSQDLLNNYCTY
;
A
#
# COMPACT_ATOMS: atom_id res chain seq x y z
N MET A 1 5.41 13.03 -11.44
CA MET A 1 5.69 11.76 -10.72
C MET A 1 6.87 11.81 -9.77
N LYS A 2 8.09 12.23 -10.17
CA LYS A 2 9.28 12.24 -9.28
C LYS A 2 9.09 13.01 -7.96
N ARG A 3 8.46 14.19 -7.99
CA ARG A 3 8.28 15.04 -6.79
C ARG A 3 7.31 14.44 -5.75
N GLN A 4 6.21 13.84 -6.19
CA GLN A 4 5.22 13.22 -5.29
C GLN A 4 5.80 11.98 -4.59
N ALA A 5 6.51 11.12 -5.32
CA ALA A 5 7.17 9.96 -4.74
C ALA A 5 8.23 10.38 -3.70
N LEU A 6 8.99 11.44 -3.98
CA LEU A 6 9.99 11.96 -3.06
C LEU A 6 9.35 12.49 -1.77
N ILE A 7 8.28 13.28 -1.87
CA ILE A 7 7.50 13.74 -0.70
C ILE A 7 6.97 12.56 0.11
N LEU A 8 6.44 11.54 -0.57
CA LEU A 8 5.90 10.34 0.06
C LEU A 8 6.95 9.58 0.87
N ILE A 9 8.13 9.38 0.26
CA ILE A 9 9.28 8.72 0.90
C ILE A 9 9.79 9.56 2.08
N SER A 10 9.84 10.88 1.95
CA SER A 10 10.24 11.77 3.05
C SER A 10 9.28 11.69 4.23
N ILE A 11 7.97 11.73 3.99
CA ILE A 11 6.95 11.58 5.05
C ILE A 11 7.09 10.22 5.74
N TYR A 12 7.29 9.16 4.96
CA TYR A 12 7.50 7.81 5.49
C TYR A 12 8.70 7.73 6.44
N LEU A 13 9.86 8.26 6.01
CA LEU A 13 11.08 8.24 6.81
C LEU A 13 10.89 8.98 8.14
N ILE A 14 10.17 10.11 8.12
CA ILE A 14 9.86 10.88 9.34
C ILE A 14 9.01 10.04 10.30
N ILE A 15 7.94 9.42 9.81
CA ILE A 15 7.03 8.61 10.64
C ILE A 15 7.75 7.38 11.21
N MET A 16 8.59 6.72 10.41
CA MET A 16 9.44 5.62 10.86
C MET A 16 10.39 6.05 11.99
N CYS A 17 11.12 7.16 11.81
CA CYS A 17 12.02 7.68 12.84
C CYS A 17 11.28 8.04 14.13
N LEU A 18 10.10 8.67 14.02
CA LEU A 18 9.26 8.98 15.18
C LEU A 18 8.80 7.71 15.91
N GLY A 19 8.33 6.70 15.16
CA GLY A 19 7.96 5.40 15.73
C GLY A 19 9.13 4.68 16.38
N TYR A 20 10.32 4.77 15.80
CA TYR A 20 11.55 4.18 16.34
C TYR A 20 11.92 4.82 17.68
N ILE A 21 11.96 6.16 17.74
CA ILE A 21 12.26 6.91 18.97
C ILE A 21 11.21 6.61 20.04
N TRP A 22 9.93 6.52 19.66
CA TRP A 22 8.81 6.24 20.57
C TRP A 22 8.88 4.83 21.20
N CYS A 23 9.37 3.85 20.43
CA CYS A 23 9.52 2.45 20.86
C CYS A 23 10.92 2.14 21.42
N TYR A 24 11.87 3.08 21.35
CA TYR A 24 13.27 2.91 21.77
C TYR A 24 13.47 2.21 23.12
N PRO A 25 12.78 2.61 24.21
CA PRO A 25 12.99 1.99 25.52
C PRO A 25 12.46 0.55 25.64
N PHE A 26 11.78 0.02 24.63
CA PHE A 26 11.14 -1.30 24.65
C PHE A 26 11.79 -2.32 23.68
N PHE A 27 12.95 -1.99 23.09
CA PHE A 27 13.59 -2.85 22.08
C PHE A 27 14.34 -4.06 22.65
N LYS A 28 14.17 -5.22 22.00
CA LYS A 28 15.16 -6.30 21.95
C LYS A 28 15.85 -6.22 20.58
N ILE A 29 17.10 -5.77 20.57
CA ILE A 29 17.75 -5.06 19.45
C ILE A 29 18.04 -5.92 18.20
N GLU A 30 18.25 -7.23 18.33
CA GLU A 30 19.04 -7.93 17.31
C GLU A 30 18.26 -8.46 16.08
N THR A 31 16.92 -8.57 16.11
CA THR A 31 16.16 -9.16 14.99
C THR A 31 15.09 -8.26 14.38
N ILE A 32 14.84 -7.08 14.98
CA ILE A 32 13.72 -6.22 14.60
C ILE A 32 13.93 -5.54 13.25
N LEU A 33 15.18 -5.16 12.92
CA LEU A 33 15.44 -4.36 11.72
C LEU A 33 15.30 -5.17 10.43
N PHE A 34 15.79 -6.42 10.43
CA PHE A 34 15.68 -7.30 9.27
C PHE A 34 14.23 -7.71 9.01
N ASP A 35 13.49 -8.10 10.06
CA ASP A 35 12.07 -8.46 9.93
C ASP A 35 11.23 -7.27 9.46
N LEU A 36 11.51 -6.06 9.97
CA LEU A 36 10.87 -4.83 9.52
C LEU A 36 11.10 -4.58 8.02
N ILE A 37 12.35 -4.64 7.55
CA ILE A 37 12.68 -4.42 6.14
C ILE A 37 11.99 -5.46 5.26
N PHE A 38 12.07 -6.75 5.62
CA PHE A 38 11.46 -7.83 4.87
C PHE A 38 9.94 -7.65 4.75
N ARG A 39 9.26 -7.36 5.86
CA ARG A 39 7.81 -7.09 5.87
C ARG A 39 7.45 -5.84 5.06
N THR A 40 8.26 -4.79 5.13
CA THR A 40 8.03 -3.55 4.38
C THR A 40 8.08 -3.80 2.88
N VAL A 41 9.08 -4.54 2.40
CA VAL A 41 9.20 -4.92 0.99
C VAL A 41 8.01 -5.78 0.55
N LEU A 42 7.68 -6.81 1.32
CA LEU A 42 6.59 -7.73 1.00
C LEU A 42 5.24 -7.00 0.90
N TRP A 43 4.93 -6.14 1.87
CA TRP A 43 3.69 -5.36 1.87
C TRP A 43 3.67 -4.26 0.81
N SER A 44 4.82 -3.65 0.49
CA SER A 44 4.94 -2.73 -0.64
C SER A 44 4.63 -3.43 -1.95
N ILE A 45 5.20 -4.61 -2.21
CA ILE A 45 4.92 -5.39 -3.43
C ILE A 45 3.44 -5.77 -3.45
N SER A 46 2.91 -6.27 -2.32
CA SER A 46 1.51 -6.62 -2.18
C SER A 46 0.62 -5.45 -2.60
N SER A 47 0.86 -4.23 -2.09
CA SER A 47 0.04 -3.05 -2.43
C SER A 47 -0.01 -2.68 -3.92
N TYR A 48 1.01 -3.05 -4.70
CA TYR A 48 1.00 -2.88 -6.16
C TYR A 48 0.35 -4.06 -6.91
N GLY A 49 0.04 -5.15 -6.22
CA GLY A 49 -0.50 -6.38 -6.79
C GLY A 49 -1.75 -6.15 -7.64
N LEU A 50 -2.70 -5.34 -7.15
CA LEU A 50 -3.92 -5.03 -7.93
C LEU A 50 -3.60 -4.32 -9.25
N TYR A 51 -2.71 -3.32 -9.23
CA TYR A 51 -2.29 -2.62 -10.45
C TYR A 51 -1.60 -3.56 -11.43
N ILE A 52 -0.73 -4.45 -10.94
CA ILE A 52 -0.04 -5.45 -11.77
C ILE A 52 -1.05 -6.42 -12.42
N VAL A 53 -2.04 -6.89 -11.65
CA VAL A 53 -3.11 -7.76 -12.18
C VAL A 53 -3.88 -7.05 -13.29
N LEU A 54 -4.23 -5.78 -13.10
CA LEU A 54 -4.92 -4.98 -14.13
C LEU A 54 -4.07 -4.81 -15.39
N LEU A 55 -2.75 -4.59 -15.26
CA LEU A 55 -1.82 -4.52 -16.40
C LEU A 55 -1.76 -5.84 -17.18
N ILE A 56 -1.73 -6.98 -16.48
CA ILE A 56 -1.74 -8.30 -17.10
C ILE A 56 -3.06 -8.52 -17.85
N LEU A 57 -4.20 -8.23 -17.23
CA LEU A 57 -5.52 -8.33 -17.86
C LEU A 57 -5.66 -7.43 -19.08
N LYS A 58 -5.04 -6.24 -19.04
CA LYS A 58 -4.96 -5.34 -20.20
C LYS A 58 -4.19 -5.98 -21.35
N LYS A 59 -3.05 -6.62 -21.08
CA LYS A 59 -2.21 -7.27 -22.11
C LYS A 59 -2.96 -8.40 -22.83
N PHE A 60 -3.83 -9.11 -22.13
CA PHE A 60 -4.66 -10.17 -22.71
C PHE A 60 -5.98 -9.69 -23.32
N SER A 61 -6.22 -8.37 -23.40
CA SER A 61 -7.47 -7.77 -23.87
C SER A 61 -8.75 -8.16 -23.08
N LEU A 62 -8.61 -8.96 -22.02
CA LEU A 62 -9.70 -9.40 -21.15
C LEU A 62 -10.28 -8.27 -20.31
N LEU A 63 -9.45 -7.28 -19.98
CA LEU A 63 -9.89 -6.14 -19.17
C LEU A 63 -11.07 -5.39 -19.81
N LYS A 64 -11.07 -5.24 -21.13
CA LYS A 64 -12.18 -4.59 -21.86
C LYS A 64 -13.47 -5.40 -21.75
N ASN A 65 -13.39 -6.72 -21.90
CA ASN A 65 -14.56 -7.59 -21.77
C ASN A 65 -15.14 -7.57 -20.35
N ILE A 66 -14.27 -7.52 -19.33
CA ILE A 66 -14.71 -7.42 -17.93
C ILE A 66 -15.32 -6.03 -17.65
N ALA A 67 -14.75 -4.96 -18.22
CA ALA A 67 -15.28 -3.60 -18.06
C ALA A 67 -16.70 -3.47 -18.60
N ILE A 68 -16.97 -4.07 -19.76
CA ILE A 68 -18.29 -4.04 -20.39
C ILE A 68 -19.28 -4.96 -19.67
N SER A 69 -18.86 -6.19 -19.33
CA SER A 69 -19.76 -7.18 -18.72
C SER A 69 -20.06 -6.93 -17.24
N LYS A 70 -19.11 -6.33 -16.50
CA LYS A 70 -19.20 -6.11 -15.05
C LYS A 70 -18.61 -4.76 -14.65
N PRO A 71 -19.21 -3.64 -15.09
CA PRO A 71 -18.68 -2.29 -14.82
C PRO A 71 -18.57 -2.00 -13.32
N PHE A 72 -19.57 -2.43 -12.54
CA PHE A 72 -19.57 -2.28 -11.08
C PHE A 72 -18.34 -2.93 -10.41
N LEU A 73 -17.96 -4.13 -10.87
CA LEU A 73 -16.83 -4.86 -10.29
C LEU A 73 -15.52 -4.11 -10.53
N ILE A 74 -15.35 -3.57 -11.73
CA ILE A 74 -14.19 -2.76 -12.09
C ILE A 74 -14.11 -1.47 -11.28
N THR A 75 -15.23 -0.79 -11.07
CA THR A 75 -15.26 0.44 -10.28
C THR A 75 -14.97 0.19 -8.81
N CYS A 76 -15.51 -0.88 -8.22
CA CYS A 76 -15.39 -1.15 -6.78
C CYS A 76 -14.05 -1.79 -6.37
N LEU A 77 -13.42 -2.59 -7.23
CA LEU A 77 -12.21 -3.37 -6.91
C LEU A 77 -11.07 -2.50 -6.32
N PRO A 78 -10.71 -1.33 -6.89
CA PRO A 78 -9.64 -0.50 -6.34
C PRO A 78 -9.97 0.07 -4.94
N TYR A 79 -11.25 0.34 -4.65
CA TYR A 79 -11.68 0.86 -3.35
C TYR A 79 -11.70 -0.21 -2.27
N ILE A 80 -12.19 -1.42 -2.58
CA ILE A 80 -12.13 -2.55 -1.64
C ILE A 80 -10.67 -2.81 -1.26
N TYR A 81 -9.79 -2.79 -2.25
CA TYR A 81 -8.37 -3.00 -2.05
C TYR A 81 -7.72 -1.88 -1.22
N LEU A 82 -8.09 -0.61 -1.47
CA LEU A 82 -7.68 0.53 -0.64
C LEU A 82 -8.11 0.35 0.83
N ILE A 83 -9.36 -0.04 1.07
CA ILE A 83 -9.91 -0.23 2.42
C ILE A 83 -9.11 -1.28 3.20
N ILE A 84 -8.80 -2.42 2.58
CA ILE A 84 -8.03 -3.50 3.23
C ILE A 84 -6.68 -2.99 3.74
N PHE A 85 -5.94 -2.26 2.91
CA PHE A 85 -4.63 -1.73 3.29
C PHE A 85 -4.72 -0.56 4.27
N LEU A 86 -5.78 0.24 4.24
CA LEU A 86 -6.03 1.26 5.25
C LEU A 86 -6.28 0.64 6.62
N VAL A 87 -7.04 -0.46 6.68
CA VAL A 87 -7.25 -1.21 7.93
C VAL A 87 -5.94 -1.78 8.45
N GLU A 88 -5.11 -2.39 7.59
CA GLU A 88 -3.77 -2.87 7.97
C GLU A 88 -2.88 -1.72 8.50
N GLY A 89 -2.93 -0.57 7.82
CA GLY A 89 -2.23 0.64 8.25
C GLY A 89 -2.67 1.14 9.62
N PHE A 90 -3.97 1.11 9.89
CA PHE A 90 -4.52 1.47 11.19
C PHE A 90 -4.09 0.48 12.29
N ILE A 91 -4.13 -0.82 12.02
CA ILE A 91 -3.64 -1.85 12.93
C ILE A 91 -2.16 -1.58 13.25
N GLY A 92 -1.35 -1.29 12.25
CA GLY A 92 0.06 -0.98 12.46
C GLY A 92 0.29 0.28 13.30
N LEU A 93 -0.52 1.32 13.14
CA LEU A 93 -0.47 2.51 13.99
C LEU A 93 -0.74 2.15 15.45
N VAL A 94 -1.79 1.38 15.72
CA VAL A 94 -2.13 0.93 17.08
C VAL A 94 -0.99 0.09 17.66
N MET A 95 -0.44 -0.86 16.90
CA MET A 95 0.64 -1.73 17.35
C MET A 95 1.92 -0.95 17.70
N VAL A 96 2.27 0.07 16.92
CA VAL A 96 3.47 0.89 17.16
C VAL A 96 3.26 1.88 18.31
N PHE A 97 2.16 2.64 18.29
CA PHE A 97 1.98 3.74 19.24
C PHE A 97 1.40 3.33 20.59
N VAL A 98 0.50 2.34 20.62
CA VAL A 98 -0.15 1.86 21.85
C VAL A 98 0.64 0.69 22.45
N PHE A 99 0.92 -0.34 21.64
CA PHE A 99 1.57 -1.57 22.11
C PHE A 99 3.09 -1.58 21.97
N LYS A 100 3.69 -0.46 21.52
CA LYS A 100 5.16 -0.28 21.42
C LYS A 100 5.88 -1.36 20.58
N THR A 101 5.17 -1.98 19.64
CA THR A 101 5.70 -3.06 18.79
C THR A 101 6.14 -2.49 17.45
N TYR A 102 7.39 -2.00 17.40
CA TYR A 102 7.91 -1.28 16.23
C TYR A 102 7.96 -2.10 14.93
N VAL A 103 8.00 -3.44 15.01
CA VAL A 103 7.98 -4.31 13.82
C VAL A 103 6.82 -3.96 12.90
N PHE A 104 5.67 -3.54 13.43
CA PHE A 104 4.48 -3.16 12.64
C PHE A 104 4.59 -1.82 11.89
N ALA A 105 5.69 -1.07 12.06
CA ALA A 105 5.94 0.15 11.29
C ALA A 105 6.08 -0.12 9.78
N TYR A 106 6.28 -1.38 9.36
CA TYR A 106 6.25 -1.77 7.95
C TYR A 106 4.98 -1.32 7.22
N SER A 107 3.87 -1.25 7.95
CA SER A 107 2.54 -0.92 7.41
C SER A 107 2.42 0.54 6.99
N PHE A 108 3.26 1.43 7.53
CA PHE A 108 3.19 2.86 7.19
C PHE A 108 3.60 3.13 5.74
N PHE A 109 4.54 2.34 5.22
CA PHE A 109 4.91 2.43 3.81
C PHE A 109 3.81 1.89 2.90
N SER A 110 3.15 0.81 3.33
CA SER A 110 2.14 0.14 2.50
C SER A 110 0.89 1.00 2.27
N ILE A 111 0.52 1.87 3.24
CA ILE A 111 -0.54 2.89 3.07
C ILE A 111 -0.20 3.88 1.95
N LEU A 112 1.07 4.28 1.87
CA LEU A 112 1.52 5.25 0.88
C LEU A 112 1.59 4.63 -0.51
N THR A 113 2.11 3.41 -0.61
CA THR A 113 2.18 2.68 -1.87
C THR A 113 0.80 2.27 -2.39
N ILE A 114 -0.15 1.90 -1.51
CA ILE A 114 -1.52 1.58 -1.93
C ILE A 114 -2.24 2.81 -2.48
N LEU A 115 -2.12 3.99 -1.87
CA LEU A 115 -2.75 5.21 -2.37
C LEU A 115 -2.30 5.51 -3.80
N HIS A 116 -1.01 5.36 -4.05
CA HIS A 116 -0.45 5.53 -5.40
C HIS A 116 -0.92 4.43 -6.36
N ALA A 117 -0.89 3.16 -5.95
CA ALA A 117 -1.32 2.03 -6.76
C ALA A 117 -2.82 2.10 -7.11
N THR A 118 -3.67 2.49 -6.17
CA THR A 118 -5.11 2.69 -6.39
C THR A 118 -5.36 3.80 -7.39
N LYS A 119 -4.63 4.93 -7.30
CA LYS A 119 -4.73 6.00 -8.31
C LYS A 119 -4.37 5.52 -9.71
N LEU A 120 -3.23 4.83 -9.86
CA LEU A 120 -2.81 4.25 -11.13
C LEU A 120 -3.83 3.25 -11.68
N SER A 121 -4.41 2.45 -10.79
CA SER A 121 -5.45 1.48 -11.13
C SER A 121 -6.71 2.17 -11.64
N GLN A 122 -7.16 3.23 -10.97
CA GLN A 122 -8.30 4.04 -11.41
C GLN A 122 -8.04 4.72 -12.75
N ASP A 123 -6.88 5.34 -12.94
CA ASP A 123 -6.50 5.97 -14.21
C ASP A 123 -6.52 4.95 -15.35
N LEU A 124 -6.03 3.74 -15.10
CA LEU A 124 -6.04 2.67 -16.09
C LEU A 124 -7.46 2.23 -16.43
N LEU A 125 -8.34 2.08 -15.43
CA LEU A 125 -9.73 1.66 -15.61
C LEU A 125 -10.61 2.71 -16.27
N ASN A 126 -10.39 4.00 -15.96
CA ASN A 126 -11.14 5.11 -16.56
C ASN A 126 -11.03 5.12 -18.08
N ASN A 127 -9.88 4.73 -18.65
CA ASN A 127 -9.69 4.59 -20.10
C ASN A 127 -10.61 3.54 -20.76
N TYR A 128 -11.23 2.65 -19.98
CA TYR A 128 -12.12 1.60 -20.46
C TYR A 128 -13.58 1.81 -20.03
N CYS A 129 -13.83 2.67 -19.04
CA CYS A 129 -15.16 2.95 -18.50
C CYS A 129 -15.79 4.23 -19.08
N THR A 130 -15.03 5.11 -19.75
CA THR A 130 -15.61 6.20 -20.55
C THR A 130 -16.05 5.68 -21.91
N TYR A 131 -17.33 5.32 -22.01
CA TYR A 131 -18.10 5.26 -23.25
C TYR A 131 -18.95 6.52 -23.36
#